data_AF-A0A3N5MEA6-F1
#
_entry.id   AF-A0A3N5MEA6-F1
#
_cell.length_a   1.000
_cell.length_b   1.000
_cell.length_c   1.000
_cell.angle_alpha   90.00
_cell.angle_beta   90.00
_cell.angle_gamma   90.00
#
_symmetry.space_group_name_H-M   'P 1'
#
loop_
_entity.id
_entity.type
_entity.pdbx_description
1 polymer ?
#
loop_
_entity_poly.entity_id
_entity_poly.type
_entity_poly.pdbx_seq_one_letter_code
_entity_poly.pdbx_strand_id
1 'polypeptide(L)' 'MDRQRLHQLEEQCIQRQPAACVAACPVHVDARALAAAVGRADFTEARRVLSHSVPFPRTIARCCDAPCEAA' A
#
# COMPACT_ATOMS: atom_id res chain seq x y z
N MET A 1 -5.72 30.65 19.59
CA MET A 1 -6.12 29.60 18.62
C MET A 1 -7.32 28.87 19.20
N ASP A 2 -8.43 28.82 18.47
CA ASP A 2 -9.68 28.17 18.90
C ASP A 2 -9.56 26.63 18.83
N ARG A 3 -10.18 25.91 19.78
CA ARG A 3 -10.16 24.43 19.85
C ARG A 3 -10.78 23.77 18.61
N GLN A 4 -11.86 24.32 18.07
CA GLN A 4 -12.51 23.79 16.87
C GLN A 4 -11.57 23.87 15.66
N ARG A 5 -10.80 24.96 15.57
CA ARG A 5 -9.83 25.16 14.49
C ARG A 5 -8.64 24.20 14.59
N LEU A 6 -8.24 23.81 15.80
CA LEU A 6 -7.20 22.79 15.99
C LEU A 6 -7.68 21.42 15.49
N HIS A 7 -8.88 20.99 15.86
CA HIS A 7 -9.42 19.69 15.40
C HIS A 7 -9.57 19.63 13.88
N GLN A 8 -10.02 20.71 13.23
CA GLN A 8 -10.09 20.77 11.76
C GLN A 8 -8.72 20.62 11.08
N LEU A 9 -7.65 21.15 11.69
CA LEU A 9 -6.28 21.00 11.19
C LEU A 9 -5.74 19.58 11.45
N GLU A 10 -6.11 18.97 12.57
CA GLU A 10 -5.76 17.58 12.90
C GLU A 10 -6.40 16.58 11.93
N GLU A 11 -7.65 16.80 11.52
CA GLU A 11 -8.35 15.95 10.53
C GLU A 11 -7.70 15.98 9.15
N GLN A 12 -7.09 17.10 8.76
CA GLN A 12 -6.36 17.24 7.49
C GLN A 12 -4.93 16.64 7.56
N CYS A 13 -4.51 16.20 8.75
CA CYS A 13 -3.15 15.82 9.03
C CYS A 13 -2.87 14.36 8.65
N ILE A 14 -2.32 14.15 7.45
CA ILE A 14 -1.93 12.82 6.94
C ILE A 14 -0.53 12.36 7.40
N GLN A 15 0.09 13.02 8.40
CA GLN A 15 1.54 12.97 8.74
C GLN A 15 2.23 11.62 8.55
N ARG A 16 1.60 10.51 8.94
CA ARG A 16 2.16 9.15 8.88
C ARG A 16 1.16 8.10 8.39
N GLN A 17 0.09 8.53 7.75
CA GLN A 17 -0.88 7.56 7.21
C GLN A 17 -0.25 6.86 5.99
N PRO A 18 -0.35 5.53 5.91
CA PRO A 18 0.13 4.81 4.74
C PRO A 18 -0.69 5.24 3.51
N ALA A 19 -0.12 5.04 2.31
CA ALA A 19 -0.87 5.24 1.08
C ALA A 19 -2.15 4.38 1.08
N ALA A 20 -3.22 4.86 0.46
CA ALA A 20 -4.53 4.18 0.46
C ALA A 20 -4.42 2.71 0.02
N CYS A 21 -3.64 2.43 -1.03
CA CYS A 21 -3.38 1.08 -1.51
C CYS A 21 -2.67 0.17 -0.48
N VAL A 22 -1.76 0.72 0.34
CA VAL A 22 -1.07 -0.02 1.42
C VAL A 22 -2.00 -0.25 2.61
N ALA A 23 -2.85 0.74 2.91
CA ALA A 23 -3.87 0.62 3.95
C ALA A 23 -4.95 -0.42 3.61
N ALA A 24 -5.37 -0.46 2.35
CA ALA A 24 -6.38 -1.39 1.84
C ALA A 24 -5.85 -2.83 1.70
N CYS A 25 -4.54 -3.01 1.53
CA CYS A 25 -3.94 -4.34 1.47
C CYS A 25 -3.94 -5.01 2.86
N PRO A 26 -4.53 -6.21 3.03
CA PRO A 26 -4.60 -6.87 4.34
C PRO A 26 -3.22 -7.21 4.96
N VAL A 27 -2.19 -7.32 4.12
CA VAL A 27 -0.81 -7.61 4.54
C VAL A 27 0.14 -6.45 4.26
N HIS A 28 -0.41 -5.26 4.00
CA HIS A 28 0.34 -4.01 3.84
C HIS A 28 1.50 -4.08 2.83
N VAL A 29 1.26 -4.72 1.68
CA VAL A 29 2.23 -4.70 0.57
C VAL A 29 2.43 -3.27 0.11
N ASP A 30 3.69 -2.89 -0.12
CA ASP A 30 4.03 -1.67 -0.85
C ASP A 30 3.67 -1.83 -2.33
N ALA A 31 2.38 -1.63 -2.63
CA ALA A 31 1.82 -1.76 -3.97
C ALA A 31 2.44 -0.75 -4.95
N ARG A 32 2.88 0.42 -4.46
CA ARG A 32 3.54 1.43 -5.29
C ARG A 32 4.92 0.95 -5.73
N ALA A 33 5.74 0.45 -4.80
CA ALA A 33 7.06 -0.09 -5.14
C ALA A 33 6.94 -1.31 -6.06
N LEU A 34 5.95 -2.17 -5.82
CA LEU A 34 5.65 -3.32 -6.66
C LEU A 34 5.29 -2.90 -8.10
N ALA A 35 4.31 -1.99 -8.25
CA ALA A 35 3.87 -1.49 -9.55
C ALA A 35 5.01 -0.76 -10.29
N ALA A 36 5.83 0.02 -9.58
CA ALA A 36 7.00 0.66 -10.15
C ALA A 36 8.03 -0.38 -10.65
N ALA A 37 8.17 -1.52 -9.99
CA ALA A 37 9.08 -2.62 -10.39
C ALA A 37 8.59 -3.35 -11.63
N VAL A 38 7.29 -3.64 -11.68
CA VAL A 38 6.66 -4.21 -12.86
C VAL A 38 6.74 -3.26 -14.05
N GLY A 39 6.52 -1.96 -13.85
CA GLY A 39 6.59 -0.94 -14.90
C GLY A 39 7.98 -0.81 -15.56
N ARG A 40 9.05 -1.15 -14.83
CA ARG A 40 10.43 -1.21 -15.35
C ARG A 40 10.85 -2.60 -15.85
N ALA A 41 9.91 -3.55 -15.93
CA ALA A 41 10.13 -4.97 -16.25
C ALA A 41 11.13 -5.69 -15.31
N ASP A 42 11.36 -5.16 -14.10
CA ASP A 42 12.24 -5.75 -13.11
C ASP A 42 11.43 -6.68 -12.19
N PHE A 43 11.19 -7.89 -12.68
CA PHE A 43 10.41 -8.89 -11.96
C PHE A 43 11.15 -9.49 -10.76
N THR A 44 12.48 -9.37 -10.71
CA THR A 44 13.29 -9.78 -9.57
C THR A 44 12.96 -8.89 -8.37
N GLU A 45 12.99 -7.58 -8.60
CA GLU A 45 12.67 -6.60 -7.56
C GLU A 45 11.18 -6.61 -7.21
N ALA A 46 10.29 -6.76 -8.19
CA ALA A 46 8.86 -6.93 -7.93
C ALA A 46 8.59 -8.14 -7.02
N ARG A 47 9.23 -9.28 -7.31
CA ARG A 47 9.12 -10.47 -6.47
C ARG A 47 9.69 -10.23 -5.07
N ARG A 48 10.80 -9.48 -4.95
CA ARG A 48 11.40 -9.13 -3.65
C ARG A 48 10.42 -8.32 -2.80
N VAL A 49 9.81 -7.29 -3.38
CA VAL A 49 8.79 -6.46 -2.71
C VAL A 49 7.61 -7.31 -2.25
N LEU A 50 7.06 -8.15 -3.13
CA LEU A 50 5.91 -8.99 -2.81
C LEU A 50 6.24 -10.02 -1.72
N SER A 51 7.39 -10.71 -1.84
CA SER A 51 7.78 -11.78 -0.90
C SER A 51 8.22 -11.25 0.46
N HIS A 52 8.41 -9.93 0.62
CA HIS A 52 8.75 -9.33 1.90
C HIS A 52 7.58 -9.39 2.89
N SER A 53 6.36 -9.14 2.42
CA SER A 53 5.16 -9.05 3.26
C SER A 53 4.20 -10.22 3.06
N VAL A 54 4.20 -10.84 1.87
CA VAL A 54 3.19 -11.84 1.48
C VAL A 54 3.68 -13.26 1.78
N PRO A 55 3.04 -13.99 2.72
CA PRO A 55 3.29 -15.42 2.85
C PRO A 55 2.75 -16.15 1.61
N PHE A 56 3.53 -17.09 1.06
CA PHE A 56 3.17 -17.80 -0.18
C PHE A 56 2.83 -16.86 -1.36
N PRO A 57 3.79 -16.02 -1.81
CA PRO A 57 3.54 -14.94 -2.78
C PRO A 57 2.93 -15.42 -4.10
N ARG A 58 3.24 -16.65 -4.53
CA ARG A 58 2.66 -17.24 -5.76
C ARG A 58 1.18 -17.59 -5.64
N THR A 59 0.74 -18.05 -4.47
CA THR A 59 -0.66 -18.43 -4.23
C THR A 59 -1.50 -17.18 -4.10
N ILE A 60 -1.06 -16.25 -3.24
CA ILE A 60 -1.78 -14.99 -3.02
C ILE A 60 -1.86 -14.17 -4.30
N ALA A 61 -0.81 -14.09 -5.11
CA ALA A 61 -0.86 -13.38 -6.40
C ALA A 61 -1.90 -13.96 -7.37
N ARG A 62 -2.35 -15.21 -7.21
CA ARG A 62 -3.37 -15.84 -8.07
C ARG A 62 -4.79 -15.71 -7.54
N CYS A 63 -4.96 -15.53 -6.23
CA CYS A 63 -6.27 -15.49 -5.57
C CYS A 63 -6.58 -14.15 -4.91
N CYS A 64 -5.70 -13.16 -5.03
CA CYS A 64 -5.93 -11.83 -4.50
C CYS A 64 -6.97 -11.11 -5.36
N ASP A 65 -8.05 -10.63 -4.73
CA ASP A 65 -9.09 -9.82 -5.38
C ASP A 65 -8.68 -8.35 -5.60
N ALA A 66 -7.42 -8.01 -5.29
CA ALA A 66 -6.81 -6.70 -5.46
C ALA A 66 -7.64 -5.52 -4.87
N PRO A 67 -8.02 -5.55 -3.58
CA PRO A 67 -8.79 -4.46 -2.95
C PRO A 67 -8.07 -3.11 -2.99
N CYS A 68 -6.75 -3.12 -3.18
CA CYS A 68 -5.92 -1.93 -3.29
C CYS A 68 -6.06 -1.16 -4.62
N GLU A 69 -6.73 -1.71 -5.64
CA GLU A 69 -6.97 -1.00 -6.92
C GLU A 69 -8.12 0.01 -6.83
N ALA A 70 -9.10 -0.25 -5.96
CA ALA A 70 -10.26 0.62 -5.75
C ALA A 70 -10.09 1.61 -4.58
N ALA A 71 -8.93 1.61 -3.94
CA ALA A 71 -8.61 2.39 -2.75
C ALA A 71 -8.14 3.81 -3.05
#